data_AF-A0A931TFU4-F1
#
_entry.id   AF-A0A931TFU4-F1
#
_cell.length_a   1.000
_cell.length_b   1.000
_cell.length_c   1.000
_cell.angle_alpha   90.00
_cell.angle_beta   90.00
_cell.angle_gamma   90.00
#
_symmetry.space_group_name_H-M   'P 1'
#
loop_
_entity.id
_entity.type
_entity.pdbx_description
1 polymer ?
#
loop_
_entity_poly.entity_id
_entity_poly.type
_entity_poly.pdbx_seq_one_letter_code
_entity_poly.pdbx_strand_id
1 'polypeptide(L)'
;MIDQNGQDPTGSAPRPPGQHPRRGPTILQRAVTCLKTHPGQAFCASCLSSLLGLQPSAGHNVMPKLEGYGIVSVRHDACSRCGRRRLVASTK
;
A
#
# COMPACT_ATOMS: atom_id res chain seq x y z
N MET A 1 46.04 -41.54 2.97
CA MET A 1 44.98 -42.14 2.15
C MET A 1 43.80 -41.18 2.14
N ILE A 2 43.56 -40.61 0.96
CA ILE A 2 42.35 -39.94 0.42
C ILE A 2 41.67 -38.80 1.20
N ASP A 3 42.06 -37.59 0.81
CA ASP A 3 41.20 -36.40 0.69
C ASP A 3 40.19 -36.63 -0.45
N GLN A 4 38.90 -36.39 -0.19
CA GLN A 4 37.84 -36.37 -1.23
C GLN A 4 36.86 -35.23 -0.92
N ASN A 5 37.34 -34.01 -1.10
CA ASN A 5 36.53 -32.87 -1.52
C ASN A 5 36.29 -33.01 -3.04
N GLY A 6 35.05 -32.91 -3.54
CA GLY A 6 34.84 -32.76 -4.98
C GLY A 6 33.47 -33.07 -5.55
N GLN A 7 32.74 -31.99 -5.84
CA GLN A 7 31.80 -31.82 -6.97
C GLN A 7 30.33 -32.24 -6.78
N ASP A 8 29.58 -31.27 -6.27
CA ASP A 8 28.29 -30.86 -6.85
C ASP A 8 28.51 -30.24 -8.25
N PRO A 9 27.73 -30.65 -9.26
CA PRO A 9 27.36 -29.70 -10.31
C PRO A 9 25.87 -29.84 -10.63
N THR A 10 24.99 -29.60 -9.66
CA THR A 10 23.59 -29.34 -10.01
C THR A 10 23.46 -27.84 -10.23
N GLY A 11 23.77 -27.44 -11.46
CA GLY A 11 23.54 -26.10 -12.01
C GLY A 11 22.11 -25.64 -11.77
N SER A 12 21.87 -25.09 -10.59
CA SER A 12 20.66 -24.37 -10.26
C SER A 12 20.77 -23.01 -10.92
N ALA A 13 20.14 -22.91 -12.08
CA ALA A 13 19.96 -21.65 -12.79
C ALA A 13 19.56 -20.52 -11.83
N PRO A 14 20.11 -19.30 -11.96
CA PRO A 14 19.63 -18.15 -11.21
C PRO A 14 18.18 -17.89 -11.62
N ARG A 15 17.25 -18.21 -10.71
CA ARG A 15 15.83 -17.91 -10.85
C ARG A 15 15.69 -16.38 -10.98
N PRO A 16 14.93 -15.85 -11.96
CA PRO A 16 14.77 -14.42 -12.11
C PRO A 16 14.12 -13.80 -10.85
N PRO A 17 14.65 -12.69 -10.31
CA PRO A 17 13.99 -11.96 -9.24
C PRO A 17 12.89 -11.12 -9.88
N GLY A 18 11.64 -11.57 -9.87
CA GLY A 18 10.62 -10.73 -10.52
C GLY A 18 9.19 -11.23 -10.65
N GLN A 19 8.78 -12.30 -9.97
CA GLN A 19 7.35 -12.63 -9.93
C GLN A 19 6.78 -12.24 -8.57
N HIS A 20 6.38 -10.97 -8.52
CA HIS A 20 5.46 -10.44 -7.53
C HIS A 20 4.34 -11.46 -7.27
N PRO A 21 4.00 -11.71 -5.99
CA PRO A 21 2.94 -12.64 -5.69
C PRO A 21 1.64 -12.13 -6.33
N ARG A 22 0.85 -13.02 -6.92
CA ARG A 22 -0.57 -12.80 -7.28
C ARG A 22 -1.42 -12.57 -6.02
N ARG A 23 -1.05 -11.59 -5.20
CA ARG A 23 -1.86 -11.06 -4.11
C ARG A 23 -2.87 -10.14 -4.80
N GLY A 24 -4.15 -10.38 -4.56
CA GLY A 24 -5.20 -9.43 -4.94
C GLY A 24 -4.86 -8.01 -4.46
N PRO A 25 -5.53 -6.98 -5.01
CA PRO A 25 -5.18 -5.59 -4.72
C PRO A 25 -5.15 -5.37 -3.21
N THR A 26 -3.98 -4.96 -2.71
CA THR A 26 -3.80 -4.68 -1.29
C THR A 26 -4.74 -3.55 -0.87
N ILE A 27 -5.05 -3.44 0.41
CA ILE A 27 -5.84 -2.32 0.95
C ILE A 27 -5.27 -0.96 0.48
N LEU A 28 -3.94 -0.87 0.40
CA LEU A 28 -3.24 0.32 -0.10
C LEU A 28 -3.54 0.58 -1.58
N GLN A 29 -3.47 -0.44 -2.43
CA GLN A 29 -3.85 -0.33 -3.84
C GLN A 29 -5.31 0.10 -4.00
N ARG A 30 -6.23 -0.49 -3.23
CA ARG A 30 -7.65 -0.10 -3.24
C ARG A 30 -7.85 1.35 -2.79
N ALA A 31 -7.14 1.79 -1.76
CA ALA A 31 -7.14 3.18 -1.29
C ALA A 31 -6.65 4.15 -2.36
N VAL A 32 -5.55 3.81 -3.03
CA VAL A 32 -4.97 4.63 -4.11
C VAL A 32 -5.91 4.67 -5.30
N THR A 33 -6.49 3.53 -5.71
CA THR A 33 -7.50 3.49 -6.79
C THR A 33 -8.69 4.37 -6.44
N CYS A 34 -9.20 4.27 -5.21
CA CYS A 34 -10.32 5.11 -4.74
C CYS A 34 -9.97 6.60 -4.79
N LEU A 35 -8.79 6.98 -4.31
CA LEU A 35 -8.32 8.36 -4.37
C LEU A 35 -8.11 8.83 -5.83
N LYS A 36 -7.62 7.97 -6.72
CA LYS A 36 -7.51 8.27 -8.16
C LYS A 36 -8.85 8.42 -8.86
N THR A 37 -9.90 7.72 -8.40
CA THR A 37 -11.28 7.94 -8.88
C THR A 37 -11.83 9.30 -8.45
N HIS A 38 -11.23 9.93 -7.43
CA HIS A 38 -11.63 11.23 -6.91
C HIS A 38 -10.45 12.22 -6.94
N PRO A 39 -9.94 12.60 -8.13
CA PRO A 39 -8.80 13.49 -8.24
C PRO A 39 -9.10 14.85 -7.57
N GLY A 40 -8.16 15.34 -6.78
CA GLY A 40 -8.30 16.61 -6.06
C GLY A 40 -9.19 16.55 -4.80
N GLN A 41 -9.78 15.39 -4.47
CA GLN A 41 -10.49 15.22 -3.21
C GLN A 41 -9.59 14.66 -2.12
N ALA A 42 -9.85 15.08 -0.88
CA ALA A 42 -9.11 14.65 0.29
C ALA A 42 -10.06 13.95 1.26
N PHE A 43 -9.72 12.72 1.67
CA PHE A 43 -10.56 11.92 2.55
C PHE A 43 -9.88 11.64 3.87
N CYS A 44 -10.59 11.87 4.97
CA CYS A 44 -10.07 11.52 6.29
C CYS A 44 -10.03 10.00 6.47
N ALA A 45 -9.21 9.53 7.41
CA ALA A 45 -9.04 8.11 7.73
C ALA A 45 -10.39 7.36 7.82
N SER A 46 -11.38 7.93 8.51
CA SER A 46 -12.70 7.32 8.69
C SER A 46 -13.48 7.23 7.37
N CYS A 47 -13.57 8.32 6.60
CA CYS A 47 -14.30 8.32 5.33
C CYS A 47 -13.63 7.43 4.28
N LEU A 48 -12.28 7.41 4.26
CA LEU A 48 -11.50 6.53 3.41
C LEU A 48 -11.71 5.06 3.81
N SER A 49 -11.74 4.75 5.11
CA SER A 49 -12.09 3.40 5.58
C SER A 49 -13.47 2.96 5.14
N SER A 50 -14.47 3.84 5.30
CA SER A 50 -15.84 3.55 4.85
C SER A 50 -15.93 3.35 3.34
N LEU A 51 -15.18 4.11 2.53
CA LEU A 51 -15.08 3.90 1.08
C LEU A 51 -14.47 2.55 0.73
N LEU A 52 -13.50 2.09 1.52
CA LEU A 52 -12.79 0.83 1.32
C LEU A 52 -13.48 -0.37 1.96
N GLY A 53 -14.59 -0.18 2.66
CA GLY A 53 -15.28 -1.21 3.43
C GLY A 53 -14.46 -1.73 4.61
N LEU A 54 -13.57 -0.90 5.16
CA LEU A 54 -12.69 -1.25 6.28
C LEU A 54 -13.26 -0.73 7.59
N GLN A 55 -12.90 -1.41 8.68
CA GLN A 55 -13.17 -0.91 10.03
C GLN A 55 -12.46 0.45 10.22
N PRO A 56 -13.08 1.45 10.86
CA PRO A 56 -12.51 2.79 11.01
C PRO A 56 -11.13 2.81 11.71
N SER A 57 -10.87 1.85 12.59
CA SER A 57 -9.55 1.66 13.22
C SER A 57 -8.45 1.26 12.23
N ALA A 58 -8.81 0.55 11.16
CA ALA A 58 -7.87 0.19 10.10
C ALA A 58 -7.45 1.42 9.27
N GLY A 59 -8.33 2.41 9.07
CA GLY A 59 -8.01 3.64 8.34
C GLY A 59 -6.86 4.44 8.94
N HIS A 60 -6.86 4.60 10.26
CA HIS A 60 -5.77 5.29 10.96
C HIS A 60 -4.43 4.58 10.80
N ASN A 61 -4.42 3.26 10.66
CA ASN A 61 -3.21 2.48 10.39
C ASN A 61 -2.79 2.50 8.91
N VAL A 62 -3.74 2.75 8.01
CA VAL A 62 -3.53 2.75 6.56
C VAL A 62 -2.97 4.09 6.07
N MET A 63 -3.41 5.22 6.64
CA MET A 63 -2.91 6.55 6.25
C MET A 63 -1.38 6.72 6.34
N PRO A 64 -0.71 6.45 7.48
CA PRO A 64 0.73 6.62 7.57
C PRO A 64 1.48 5.64 6.67
N LYS A 65 0.92 4.45 6.43
CA LYS A 65 1.49 3.51 5.45
C LYS A 65 1.40 4.07 4.04
N LEU A 66 0.24 4.59 3.63
CA LEU A 66 0.07 5.21 2.31
C LEU A 66 1.03 6.39 2.10
N GLU A 67 1.25 7.20 3.13
CA GLU A 67 2.25 8.28 3.12
C GLU A 67 3.67 7.74 2.98
N GLY A 68 4.04 6.73 3.78
CA GLY A 68 5.37 6.12 3.75
C GLY A 68 5.71 5.42 2.44
N TYR A 69 4.71 4.96 1.68
CA TYR A 69 4.91 4.46 0.31
C TYR A 69 5.03 5.59 -0.75
N GLY A 70 4.81 6.85 -0.37
CA GLY A 70 4.90 8.01 -1.26
C GLY A 70 3.79 8.09 -2.31
N ILE A 71 2.72 7.30 -2.18
CA ILE A 71 1.65 7.19 -3.19
C ILE A 71 0.57 8.25 -3.00
N VAL A 72 0.38 8.70 -1.75
CA VAL A 72 -0.60 9.75 -1.39
C VAL A 72 0.10 10.78 -0.53
N SER A 73 -0.36 12.02 -0.60
CA SER A 73 0.01 13.04 0.38
C SER A 73 -1.00 12.99 1.52
N VAL A 74 -0.50 12.88 2.74
CA VAL A 74 -1.33 13.10 3.92
C VAL A 74 -1.14 14.53 4.39
N ARG A 75 -2.24 15.26 4.55
CA ARG A 75 -2.26 16.66 4.98
C ARG A 75 -3.33 16.84 6.05
N HIS A 76 -3.22 17.90 6.84
CA HIS A 76 -4.32 18.35 7.70
C HIS A 76 -5.19 19.29 6.88
N ASP A 77 -6.35 18.81 6.44
CA ASP A 77 -7.30 19.61 5.66
C ASP A 77 -8.75 19.17 5.93
N ALA A 78 -9.72 19.85 5.31
CA ALA A 78 -11.12 19.48 5.39
C ALA A 78 -11.39 18.25 4.52
N CYS A 79 -12.00 17.23 5.11
CA CYS A 79 -12.42 16.07 4.34
C CYS A 79 -13.53 16.45 3.34
N SER A 80 -13.33 16.16 2.06
CA SER A 80 -14.32 16.42 0.99
C SER A 80 -15.65 15.69 1.19
N ARG A 81 -15.71 14.65 2.03
CA ARG A 81 -16.93 13.88 2.32
C ARG A 81 -17.67 14.33 3.58
N CYS A 82 -16.97 14.59 4.68
CA CYS A 82 -17.59 14.93 5.97
C CYS A 82 -17.34 16.37 6.45
N GLY A 83 -16.54 17.15 5.72
CA GLY A 83 -16.20 18.53 6.05
C GLY A 83 -15.30 18.71 7.29
N ARG A 84 -15.01 17.65 8.04
CA ARG A 84 -14.20 17.73 9.26
C ARG A 84 -12.73 17.95 8.92
N ARG A 85 -12.10 18.94 9.58
CA ARG A 85 -10.65 19.18 9.49
C ARG A 85 -9.88 18.13 10.28
N ARG A 86 -9.20 17.21 9.58
CA ARG A 86 -8.44 16.08 10.15
C ARG A 86 -7.27 15.71 9.23
N LEU A 87 -6.47 14.70 9.59
CA LEU A 87 -5.58 14.04 8.64
C LEU A 87 -6.41 13.46 7.49
N VAL A 88 -6.15 13.95 6.28
CA VAL A 88 -6.78 13.52 5.03
C VAL A 88 -5.72 13.05 4.05
N ALA A 89 -6.06 12.02 3.27
CA ALA A 89 -5.22 11.51 2.19
C ALA A 89 -5.76 12.07 0.89
N SER A 90 -4.88 12.63 0.09
CA SER A 90 -5.12 13.04 -1.30
C SER A 90 -4.07 12.39 -2.18
N THR A 91 -4.41 12.09 -3.43
CA THR A 91 -3.37 11.73 -4.41
C THR A 91 -2.39 12.89 -4.53
N LYS A 92 -1.10 12.57 -4.64
CA LYS A 92 -0.09 13.56 -5.03
C LYS A 92 -0.29 13.98 -6.48
#